data_AF-A0A2A4MQI0-F1
#
_entry.id   AF-A0A2A4MQI0-F1
#
_cell.length_a   1.000
_cell.length_b   1.000
_cell.length_c   1.000
_cell.angle_alpha   90.00
_cell.angle_beta   90.00
_cell.angle_gamma   90.00
#
_symmetry.space_group_name_H-M   'P 1'
#
loop_
_entity.id
_entity.type
_entity.pdbx_description
1 polymer ?
#
loop_
_entity_poly.entity_id
_entity_poly.type
_entity_poly.pdbx_seq_one_letter_code
_entity_poly.pdbx_strand_id
1 'polypeptide(L)' 'QCGYCTPGQIMSAVGLLRTNPNPSREEVRQGLAGNICRCGSYDSYLNGVMRAAQIG' A
#
# COMPACT_ATOMS: atom_id res chain seq x y z
N GLN A 1 7.48 14.10 -4.38
CA GLN A 1 7.48 13.07 -3.31
C GLN A 1 8.92 12.66 -2.99
N CYS A 2 9.25 12.31 -1.73
CA CYS A 2 10.64 12.12 -1.26
C CYS A 2 11.15 10.67 -1.19
N GLY A 3 10.27 9.67 -1.26
CA GLY A 3 10.66 8.25 -1.28
C GLY A 3 11.03 7.62 0.08
N TYR A 4 11.21 8.40 1.14
CA TYR A 4 11.68 7.90 2.43
C TYR A 4 10.77 6.81 3.04
N CYS A 5 9.45 6.98 2.98
CA CYS A 5 8.49 6.01 3.50
C CYS A 5 8.23 4.83 2.54
N THR A 6 8.71 4.89 1.30
CA THR A 6 8.37 3.92 0.24
C THR A 6 8.74 2.49 0.61
N PRO A 7 9.93 2.18 1.18
CA PRO A 7 10.25 0.81 1.57
C PRO A 7 9.24 0.20 2.56
N GLY A 8 8.81 0.96 3.57
CA GLY A 8 7.79 0.51 4.53
C GLY A 8 6.43 0.28 3.87
N GLN A 9 5.99 1.20 3.01
CA GLN A 9 4.76 1.06 2.24
C GLN A 9 4.76 -0.23 1.39
N ILE A 10 5.86 -0.50 0.69
CA ILE A 10 5.99 -1.69 -0.16
C ILE A 10 5.96 -2.97 0.67
N MET A 11 6.70 -3.04 1.78
CA MET A 11 6.72 -4.27 2.60
C MET A 11 5.36 -4.56 3.24
N SER A 12 4.64 -3.54 3.72
CA SER A 12 3.27 -3.73 4.21
C SER A 12 2.30 -4.14 3.10
N ALA A 13 2.42 -3.57 1.90
CA ALA A 13 1.62 -3.99 0.75
C ALA A 13 1.88 -5.46 0.37
N VAL A 14 3.15 -5.88 0.32
CA VAL A 14 3.51 -7.28 0.06
C VAL A 14 2.96 -8.21 1.13
N GLY A 15 3.06 -7.82 2.41
CA GLY A 15 2.48 -8.57 3.52
C GLY A 15 0.96 -8.73 3.39
N LEU A 16 0.26 -7.64 3.08
CA LEU A 16 -1.18 -7.66 2.84
C LEU A 16 -1.56 -8.57 1.67
N LEU A 17 -0.92 -8.41 0.50
CA LEU A 17 -1.30 -9.16 -0.70
C LEU A 17 -1.00 -10.66 -0.59
N ARG A 18 -0.05 -11.06 0.26
CA ARG A 18 0.21 -12.48 0.56
C ARG A 18 -0.91 -13.12 1.38
N THR A 19 -1.57 -12.37 2.25
CA THR A 19 -2.64 -12.89 3.14
C THR A 19 -4.04 -12.65 2.58
N ASN A 20 -4.22 -11.55 1.84
CA ASN A 20 -5.44 -11.21 1.14
C ASN A 20 -5.09 -10.75 -0.29
N PRO A 21 -5.09 -11.66 -1.28
CA PRO A 21 -4.71 -11.35 -2.67
C PRO A 21 -5.68 -10.41 -3.39
N ASN A 22 -6.93 -10.31 -2.95
CA ASN A 22 -7.95 -9.45 -3.56
C ASN A 22 -8.58 -8.49 -2.53
N PRO A 23 -7.78 -7.58 -1.94
CA PRO A 23 -8.27 -6.67 -0.93
C PRO A 23 -9.11 -5.57 -1.55
N SER A 24 -10.11 -5.11 -0.81
CA SER A 24 -10.79 -3.85 -1.09
C SER A 24 -9.87 -2.65 -0.83
N ARG A 25 -10.20 -1.49 -1.42
CA ARG A 25 -9.42 -0.25 -1.22
C ARG A 25 -9.36 0.17 0.26
N GLU A 26 -10.40 -0.11 1.02
CA GLU A 26 -10.43 0.18 2.46
C GLU A 26 -9.51 -0.77 3.25
N GLU A 27 -9.48 -2.06 2.90
CA GLU A 27 -8.53 -3.01 3.51
C GLU A 27 -7.08 -2.64 3.19
N VAL A 28 -6.78 -2.17 1.97
CA VAL A 28 -5.46 -1.61 1.64
C VAL A 28 -5.15 -0.40 2.51
N ARG A 29 -6.10 0.52 2.69
CA ARG A 29 -5.90 1.71 3.53
C ARG A 29 -5.57 1.33 4.97
N GLN A 30 -6.28 0.35 5.53
CA GLN A 30 -6.02 -0.15 6.87
C GLN A 30 -4.68 -0.91 6.95
N GLY A 31 -4.38 -1.77 5.97
CA GLY A 31 -3.13 -2.52 5.91
C GLY A 31 -1.88 -1.64 5.79
N LEU A 32 -2.01 -0.44 5.21
CA LEU A 32 -0.93 0.53 5.07
C LEU A 32 -0.91 1.58 6.19
N ALA A 33 -1.90 1.61 7.10
CA ALA A 33 -2.08 2.69 8.08
C ALA A 33 -0.91 2.89 9.05
N GLY A 34 -0.11 1.85 9.28
CA GLY A 34 1.13 1.93 10.09
C GLY A 34 2.28 2.68 9.41
N ASN A 35 2.20 2.94 8.10
CA ASN A 35 3.26 3.61 7.34
C ASN A 35 2.94 5.09 7.12
N ILE A 36 3.55 5.95 7.94
CA ILE A 36 3.34 7.39 7.88
C ILE A 36 4.11 7.99 6.69
N CYS A 37 3.44 8.84 5.91
CA CYS A 37 4.01 9.56 4.77
C CYS A 37 3.96 11.08 5.00
N ARG A 38 5.12 11.73 5.09
CA ARG A 38 5.18 13.20 5.22
C ARG A 38 4.84 13.95 3.93
N CYS A 39 5.03 13.33 2.77
CA CYS A 39 4.65 13.92 1.48
C CYS A 39 3.14 13.90 1.23
N GLY A 40 2.36 13.15 2.01
CA GLY A 40 0.90 13.02 1.81
C GLY A 40 0.50 12.15 0.60
N SER A 41 1.42 11.36 0.04
CA SER A 41 1.19 10.55 -1.19
C SER A 41 0.35 9.28 -0.97
N TYR A 42 -0.55 9.25 0.01
CA TYR A 42 -1.29 8.04 0.40
C TYR A 42 -2.10 7.44 -0.74
N ASP A 43 -2.87 8.25 -1.48
CA ASP A 43 -3.68 7.77 -2.60
C ASP A 43 -2.83 7.13 -3.70
N SER A 44 -1.61 7.62 -3.95
CA SER A 44 -0.70 7.02 -4.91
C SER A 44 -0.29 5.60 -4.49
N TYR A 45 -0.05 5.37 -3.20
CA TYR A 45 0.22 4.03 -2.68
C TYR A 45 -1.02 3.14 -2.77
N LEU A 46 -2.20 3.62 -2.36
CA LEU A 46 -3.44 2.86 -2.47
C LEU A 46 -3.68 2.39 -3.91
N ASN A 47 -3.57 3.29 -4.88
CA ASN A 47 -3.76 2.99 -6.29
C ASN A 47 -2.71 1.97 -6.79
N GLY A 48 -1.46 2.11 -6.34
CA GLY A 48 -0.39 1.17 -6.69
C GLY A 48 -0.66 -0.24 -6.17
N VAL A 49 -1.11 -0.39 -4.93
CA VAL A 49 -1.45 -1.71 -4.35
C VAL A 49 -2.67 -2.31 -5.01
N MET A 50 -3.73 -1.53 -5.25
CA MET A 50 -4.91 -2.00 -5.99
C MET A 50 -4.54 -2.47 -7.40
N ARG A 51 -3.59 -1.82 -8.07
CA ARG A 51 -3.08 -2.27 -9.36
C ARG A 51 -2.26 -3.56 -9.22
N ALA A 52 -1.41 -3.66 -8.20
CA ALA A 52 -0.62 -4.85 -7.92
C ALA A 52 -1.50 -6.09 -7.70
N ALA A 53 -2.63 -5.94 -6.98
CA ALA A 53 -3.63 -6.98 -6.77
C ALA A 53 -4.30 -7.50 -8.07
N GLN A 54 -4.25 -6.73 -9.17
CA GLN A 54 -4.85 -7.12 -10.45
C GLN A 54 -3.88 -7.83 -11.40
N ILE A 55 -2.57 -7.73 -11.15
CA ILE A 55 -1.52 -8.22 -12.06
C ILE A 55 -0.71 -9.38 -11.48
N GLY A 56 -0.87 -9.68 -10.19
CA GLY A 56 -0.30 -10.84 -9.51
C GLY A 56 -1.27 -12.01 -9.51
#